data_AF-A0A505IB80-F1
#
_entry.id   AF-A0A505IB80-F1
#
_cell.length_a   1.000
_cell.length_b   1.000
_cell.length_c   1.000
_cell.angle_alpha   90.00
_cell.angle_beta   90.00
_cell.angle_gamma   90.00
#
_symmetry.space_group_name_H-M   'P 1'
#
loop_
_entity.id
_entity.type
_entity.pdbx_description
1 polymer ?
#
loop_
_entity_poly.entity_id
_entity_poly.type
_entity_poly.pdbx_seq_one_letter_code
_entity_poly.pdbx_strand_id
1 'polypeptide(L)'
;MENKLSTQDVILQKLYGHTCVIPDLRSFMKSESEGINKHRTLLPLCVHDYIDSESLSLLPEDPAKAQKVKGADFSLLACLWWPHASFRKLRVLAFLVVWLIVWDDELDGASQFTAYDLNMGQRFRDETRWFVKASLGLESEDPNNVTESAIIRGFSPIADFIREEYDEEHRLTLTEEIIFVIHMSKVEQENRLGIDIPSTDQYLAYRLGTNLMGVICAATELSMDWRIPRSITRSPWVKDVWHQTNLIIALTNDILSLKKEIVSLAFTR
;
A
#
# COMPACT_ATOMS: atom_id res chain seq x y z
N MET A 1 -17.22 39.80 4.10
CA MET A 1 -16.10 38.96 4.56
C MET A 1 -15.34 38.54 3.32
N GLU A 2 -14.10 39.01 3.15
CA GLU A 2 -13.26 38.57 2.03
C GLU A 2 -12.97 37.08 2.18
N ASN A 3 -13.30 36.31 1.15
CA ASN A 3 -13.07 34.88 1.10
C ASN A 3 -11.56 34.67 0.87
N LYS A 4 -10.80 34.53 1.97
CA LYS A 4 -9.35 34.36 1.91
C LYS A 4 -9.05 32.98 1.29
N LEU A 5 -8.38 32.99 0.13
CA LEU A 5 -7.94 31.77 -0.54
C LEU A 5 -7.11 30.91 0.42
N SER A 6 -7.35 29.60 0.40
CA SER A 6 -6.54 28.65 1.18
C SER A 6 -5.09 28.61 0.64
N THR A 7 -4.14 28.16 1.46
CA THR A 7 -2.75 27.96 1.02
C THR A 7 -2.66 27.06 -0.21
N GLN A 8 -3.53 26.04 -0.29
CA GLN A 8 -3.62 25.13 -1.43
C GLN A 8 -4.06 25.86 -2.72
N ASP A 9 -5.04 26.76 -2.63
CA ASP A 9 -5.49 27.55 -3.78
C ASP A 9 -4.38 28.42 -4.36
N VAL A 10 -3.60 29.04 -3.48
CA VAL A 10 -2.46 29.86 -3.88
C VAL A 10 -1.42 29.02 -4.62
N ILE A 11 -1.18 27.78 -4.20
CA ILE A 11 -0.26 26.87 -4.88
C ILE A 11 -0.83 26.43 -6.24
N LEU A 12 -2.08 25.99 -6.30
CA LEU A 12 -2.73 25.56 -7.54
C LEU A 12 -2.75 26.67 -8.59
N GLN A 13 -3.02 27.92 -8.19
CA GLN A 13 -2.96 29.08 -9.09
C GLN A 13 -1.54 29.32 -9.63
N LYS A 14 -0.51 29.14 -8.80
CA LYS A 14 0.90 29.27 -9.23
C LYS A 14 1.32 28.18 -10.21
N LEU A 15 0.78 26.97 -10.07
CA LEU A 15 1.08 25.85 -10.95
C LEU A 15 0.30 25.92 -12.27
N TYR A 16 -0.84 26.61 -12.30
CA TYR A 16 -1.69 26.71 -13.48
C TYR A 16 -0.92 27.29 -14.67
N GLY A 17 -1.06 26.64 -15.84
CA GLY A 17 -0.41 27.05 -17.08
C GLY A 17 1.11 26.81 -17.16
N HIS A 18 1.73 26.26 -16.11
CA HIS A 18 3.15 25.93 -16.12
C HIS A 18 3.40 24.48 -16.57
N THR A 19 4.54 24.28 -17.24
CA THR A 19 5.01 22.96 -17.67
C THR A 19 6.11 22.49 -16.73
N CYS A 20 5.96 21.30 -16.16
CA CYS A 20 7.02 20.59 -15.45
C CYS A 20 7.58 19.49 -16.35
N VAL A 21 8.91 19.47 -16.53
CA VAL A 21 9.60 18.42 -17.27
C VAL A 21 10.18 17.43 -16.28
N ILE A 22 9.68 16.20 -16.30
CA ILE A 22 10.22 15.11 -15.49
C ILE A 22 11.51 14.61 -16.18
N PRO A 23 12.67 14.64 -15.50
CA PRO A 23 13.91 14.12 -16.07
C PRO A 23 13.82 12.61 -16.31
N ASP A 24 14.70 12.05 -17.13
CA ASP A 24 14.74 10.60 -17.35
C ASP A 24 15.16 9.86 -16.07
N LEU A 25 14.16 9.46 -15.27
CA LEU A 25 14.38 8.80 -13.98
C LEU A 25 15.17 7.49 -14.11
N ARG A 26 15.07 6.81 -15.28
CA ARG A 26 15.81 5.57 -15.56
C ARG A 26 17.32 5.77 -15.54
N SER A 27 17.80 6.97 -15.89
CA SER A 27 19.22 7.29 -15.88
C SER A 27 19.86 7.22 -14.49
N PHE A 28 19.06 7.40 -13.44
CA PHE A 28 19.46 7.27 -12.04
C PHE A 28 19.38 5.83 -11.51
N MET A 29 18.63 4.96 -12.21
CA MET A 29 18.38 3.56 -11.83
C MET A 29 19.09 2.59 -12.78
N LYS A 30 20.35 2.88 -13.13
CA LYS A 30 21.19 2.00 -13.96
C LYS A 30 21.50 0.69 -13.22
N SER A 31 20.57 -0.24 -13.28
CA SER A 31 20.74 -1.62 -12.88
C SER A 31 20.47 -2.52 -14.10
N GLU A 32 21.13 -3.68 -14.13
CA GLU A 32 20.72 -4.72 -15.05
C GLU A 32 19.33 -5.17 -14.65
N SER A 33 18.35 -5.05 -15.57
CA SER A 33 17.02 -5.61 -15.31
C SER A 33 17.17 -7.12 -15.11
N GLU A 34 16.74 -7.61 -13.95
CA GLU A 34 16.67 -9.04 -13.66
C GLU A 34 15.58 -9.78 -14.48
N GLY A 35 14.93 -9.06 -15.40
CA GLY A 35 13.88 -9.56 -16.28
C GLY A 35 12.48 -9.41 -15.69
N ILE A 36 11.54 -10.15 -16.27
CA ILE A 36 10.14 -10.21 -15.84
C ILE A 36 9.86 -11.66 -15.48
N ASN A 37 9.16 -11.91 -14.37
CA ASN A 37 8.81 -13.26 -13.96
C ASN A 37 8.12 -14.04 -15.11
N LYS A 38 8.52 -15.30 -15.29
CA LYS A 38 7.99 -16.19 -16.34
C LYS A 38 6.46 -16.39 -16.28
N HIS A 39 5.85 -16.14 -15.12
CA HIS A 39 4.42 -16.31 -14.88
C HIS A 39 3.56 -15.08 -15.22
N ARG A 40 4.13 -14.04 -15.85
CA ARG A 40 3.43 -12.77 -16.20
C ARG A 40 2.11 -12.93 -16.95
N THR A 41 1.91 -14.02 -17.68
CA THR A 41 0.67 -14.28 -18.43
C THR A 41 -0.40 -14.99 -17.60
N LEU A 42 -0.01 -15.73 -16.55
CA LEU A 42 -0.92 -16.48 -15.70
C LEU A 42 -1.34 -15.70 -14.45
N LEU A 43 -0.42 -14.89 -13.89
CA LEU A 43 -0.67 -14.14 -12.67
C LEU A 43 -1.91 -13.22 -12.72
N PRO A 44 -2.21 -12.50 -13.82
CA PRO A 44 -3.41 -11.67 -13.91
C PRO A 44 -4.71 -12.44 -13.67
N LEU A 45 -4.79 -13.70 -14.13
CA LEU A 45 -5.99 -14.52 -13.93
C LEU A 45 -6.24 -14.78 -12.45
N CYS A 46 -5.20 -15.08 -11.68
CA CYS A 46 -5.30 -15.28 -10.23
C CYS A 46 -5.64 -13.99 -9.48
N VAL A 47 -5.06 -12.86 -9.89
CA VAL A 47 -5.34 -11.57 -9.26
C VAL A 47 -6.79 -11.13 -9.55
N HIS A 48 -7.28 -11.35 -10.76
CA HIS A 48 -8.67 -11.05 -11.09
C HIS A 48 -9.64 -11.94 -10.29
N ASP A 49 -9.35 -13.23 -10.17
CA ASP A 49 -10.13 -14.16 -9.34
C ASP A 49 -10.12 -13.75 -7.86
N TYR A 50 -8.97 -13.32 -7.33
CA TYR A 50 -8.90 -12.77 -5.97
C TYR A 50 -9.76 -11.52 -5.77
N ILE A 51 -9.88 -10.66 -6.78
CA ILE A 51 -10.73 -9.47 -6.74
C ILE A 51 -12.22 -9.84 -6.85
N ASP A 52 -12.57 -10.83 -7.70
CA ASP A 52 -13.96 -11.11 -8.11
C ASP A 52 -14.64 -12.26 -7.37
N SER A 53 -13.89 -13.23 -6.85
CA SER A 53 -14.42 -14.52 -6.40
C SER A 53 -15.55 -14.37 -5.38
N GLU A 54 -16.63 -15.13 -5.51
CA GLU A 54 -17.80 -15.02 -4.61
C GLU A 54 -17.48 -15.30 -3.13
N SER A 55 -16.41 -16.05 -2.85
CA SER A 55 -16.01 -16.42 -1.48
C SER A 55 -15.10 -15.42 -0.78
N LEU A 56 -14.33 -14.62 -1.53
CA LEU A 56 -13.36 -13.66 -0.98
C LEU A 56 -13.58 -12.23 -1.46
N SER A 57 -14.39 -12.03 -2.52
CA SER A 57 -14.56 -10.83 -3.35
C SER A 57 -14.09 -9.59 -2.62
N LEU A 58 -12.92 -9.09 -3.01
CA LEU A 58 -12.27 -7.98 -2.31
C LEU A 58 -13.11 -6.70 -2.41
N LEU A 59 -13.86 -6.56 -3.51
CA LEU A 59 -14.67 -5.38 -3.85
C LEU A 59 -16.06 -5.81 -4.38
N PRO A 60 -16.88 -6.49 -3.55
CA PRO A 60 -18.13 -7.10 -4.01
C PRO A 60 -19.20 -6.05 -4.36
N GLU A 61 -19.14 -4.90 -3.69
CA GLU A 61 -20.12 -3.81 -3.82
C GLU A 61 -19.66 -2.70 -4.77
N ASP A 62 -18.43 -2.76 -5.28
CA ASP A 62 -17.85 -1.73 -6.14
C ASP A 62 -17.17 -2.31 -7.40
N PRO A 63 -17.98 -2.72 -8.40
CA PRO A 63 -17.46 -3.28 -9.65
C PRO A 63 -16.63 -2.26 -10.45
N ALA A 64 -16.85 -0.96 -10.25
CA ALA A 64 -16.09 0.09 -10.93
C ALA A 64 -14.66 0.19 -10.35
N LYS A 65 -14.51 0.20 -9.02
CA LYS A 65 -13.21 0.11 -8.34
C LYS A 65 -12.52 -1.20 -8.67
N ALA A 66 -13.25 -2.33 -8.68
CA ALA A 66 -12.69 -3.63 -9.09
C ALA A 66 -12.09 -3.58 -10.51
N GLN A 67 -12.82 -3.01 -11.48
CA GLN A 67 -12.32 -2.89 -12.85
C GLN A 67 -11.09 -1.97 -12.95
N LYS A 68 -11.08 -0.88 -12.18
CA LYS A 68 -9.93 0.05 -12.12
C LYS A 68 -8.68 -0.63 -11.54
N VAL A 69 -8.84 -1.41 -10.46
CA VAL A 69 -7.74 -2.16 -9.83
C VAL A 69 -7.15 -3.20 -10.78
N LYS A 70 -7.99 -3.93 -11.52
CA LYS A 70 -7.52 -4.85 -12.57
C LYS A 70 -6.78 -4.13 -13.70
N GLY A 71 -7.29 -2.98 -14.11
CA GLY A 71 -6.69 -2.15 -15.16
C GLY A 71 -5.34 -1.53 -14.78
N ALA A 72 -5.00 -1.44 -13.49
CA ALA A 72 -3.73 -0.91 -13.01
C ALA A 72 -2.55 -1.91 -13.12
N ASP A 73 -2.82 -3.16 -13.51
CA ASP A 73 -1.84 -4.22 -13.78
C ASP A 73 -0.80 -4.43 -12.65
N PHE A 74 -1.29 -4.56 -11.41
CA PHE A 74 -0.45 -4.94 -10.26
C PHE A 74 0.21 -6.31 -10.41
N SER A 75 -0.28 -7.15 -11.33
CA SER A 75 0.36 -8.42 -11.70
C SER A 75 1.71 -8.18 -12.37
N LEU A 76 1.77 -7.24 -13.33
CA LEU A 76 3.03 -6.85 -13.95
C LEU A 76 4.00 -6.26 -12.91
N LEU A 77 3.52 -5.41 -12.01
CA LEU A 77 4.33 -4.85 -10.93
C LEU A 77 4.97 -5.95 -10.06
N ALA A 78 4.19 -6.93 -9.61
CA ALA A 78 4.70 -8.06 -8.84
C ALA A 78 5.72 -8.89 -9.65
N CYS A 79 5.48 -9.10 -10.94
CA CYS A 79 6.40 -9.83 -11.82
C CYS A 79 7.73 -9.09 -12.05
N LEU A 80 7.73 -7.76 -11.96
CA LEU A 80 8.94 -6.92 -12.03
C LEU A 80 9.70 -6.89 -10.70
N TRP A 81 9.00 -6.86 -9.57
CA TRP A 81 9.64 -6.87 -8.25
C TRP A 81 10.20 -8.23 -7.86
N TRP A 82 9.58 -9.33 -8.29
CA TRP A 82 10.00 -10.68 -7.93
C TRP A 82 10.19 -11.58 -9.16
N PRO A 83 11.19 -11.28 -10.01
CA PRO A 83 11.41 -11.97 -11.29
C PRO A 83 11.69 -13.47 -11.14
N HIS A 84 12.20 -13.89 -9.99
CA HIS A 84 12.62 -15.27 -9.73
C HIS A 84 11.70 -16.03 -8.77
N ALA A 85 10.66 -15.39 -8.23
CA ALA A 85 9.74 -16.06 -7.31
C ALA A 85 9.00 -17.22 -7.98
N SER A 86 8.79 -18.30 -7.22
CA SER A 86 7.90 -19.38 -7.64
C SER A 86 6.46 -18.88 -7.79
N PHE A 87 5.65 -19.53 -8.62
CA PHE A 87 4.28 -19.09 -8.86
C PHE A 87 3.44 -18.98 -7.58
N ARG A 88 3.58 -19.94 -6.65
CA ARG A 88 2.84 -19.94 -5.37
C ARG A 88 3.16 -18.70 -4.53
N LYS A 89 4.45 -18.35 -4.41
CA LYS A 89 4.96 -17.18 -3.68
C LYS A 89 4.58 -15.87 -4.37
N LEU A 90 4.82 -15.78 -5.67
CA LEU A 90 4.50 -14.62 -6.50
C LEU A 90 3.02 -14.26 -6.43
N ARG A 91 2.13 -15.27 -6.48
CA ARG A 91 0.68 -15.05 -6.40
C ARG A 91 0.28 -14.36 -5.10
N VAL A 92 0.78 -14.82 -3.95
CA VAL A 92 0.41 -14.23 -2.65
C VAL A 92 1.03 -12.86 -2.47
N LEU A 93 2.26 -12.65 -2.94
CA LEU A 93 2.89 -11.33 -2.95
C LEU A 93 2.10 -10.34 -3.81
N ALA A 94 1.57 -10.76 -4.97
CA ALA A 94 0.68 -9.94 -5.77
C ALA A 94 -0.65 -9.64 -5.06
N PHE A 95 -1.23 -10.60 -4.34
CA PHE A 95 -2.43 -10.38 -3.53
C PHE A 95 -2.17 -9.36 -2.42
N LEU A 96 -1.00 -9.44 -1.76
CA LEU A 96 -0.60 -8.47 -0.74
C LEU A 96 -0.49 -7.05 -1.32
N VAL A 97 0.14 -6.88 -2.48
CA VAL A 97 0.20 -5.58 -3.17
C VAL A 97 -1.20 -5.05 -3.47
N VAL A 98 -2.07 -5.87 -4.05
CA VAL A 98 -3.44 -5.47 -4.39
C VAL A 98 -4.23 -5.11 -3.12
N TRP A 99 -4.14 -5.93 -2.08
CA TRP A 99 -4.81 -5.70 -0.81
C TRP A 99 -4.36 -4.38 -0.17
N LEU A 100 -3.05 -4.13 -0.12
CA LEU A 100 -2.47 -2.90 0.42
C LEU A 100 -3.00 -1.66 -0.32
N ILE A 101 -2.99 -1.67 -1.66
CA ILE A 101 -3.49 -0.55 -2.45
C ILE A 101 -5.00 -0.35 -2.27
N VAL A 102 -5.79 -1.42 -2.25
CA VAL A 102 -7.25 -1.32 -2.08
C VAL A 102 -7.61 -0.83 -0.67
N TRP A 103 -6.88 -1.29 0.34
CA TRP A 103 -7.01 -0.85 1.72
C TRP A 103 -6.65 0.63 1.89
N ASP A 104 -5.57 1.07 1.25
CA ASP A 104 -5.13 2.47 1.25
C ASP A 104 -6.16 3.37 0.54
N ASP A 105 -6.64 2.96 -0.64
CA ASP A 105 -7.73 3.61 -1.41
C ASP A 105 -9.06 3.72 -0.60
N GLU A 106 -9.24 2.92 0.45
CA GLU A 106 -10.41 2.98 1.33
C GLU A 106 -10.30 4.07 2.40
N LEU A 107 -9.08 4.49 2.75
CA LEU A 107 -8.83 5.61 3.66
C LEU A 107 -8.51 6.89 2.89
N ASP A 108 -8.09 6.76 1.64
CA ASP A 108 -7.94 7.83 0.68
C ASP A 108 -9.29 8.29 0.12
N GLY A 109 -9.43 9.59 -0.13
CA GLY A 109 -10.65 10.29 -0.58
C GLY A 109 -11.44 9.74 -1.79
N ALA A 110 -11.04 8.59 -2.33
CA ALA A 110 -11.80 7.80 -3.30
C ALA A 110 -13.04 7.12 -2.67
N SER A 111 -13.02 6.78 -1.37
CA SER A 111 -14.20 6.36 -0.61
C SER A 111 -14.89 7.59 0.01
N GLN A 112 -16.15 7.84 -0.35
CA GLN A 112 -16.83 9.09 0.09
C GLN A 112 -17.15 9.12 1.60
N PHE A 113 -17.15 7.97 2.29
CA PHE A 113 -17.64 7.87 3.67
C PHE A 113 -16.53 7.81 4.72
N THR A 114 -15.50 7.00 4.51
CA THR A 114 -14.41 6.75 5.48
C THR A 114 -13.31 7.80 5.40
N ALA A 115 -13.04 8.37 4.23
CA ALA A 115 -11.96 9.34 4.05
C ALA A 115 -12.23 10.70 4.73
N TYR A 116 -13.49 11.10 4.87
CA TYR A 116 -13.88 12.40 5.46
C TYR A 116 -14.42 12.31 6.89
N ASP A 117 -14.53 11.10 7.44
CA ASP A 117 -14.92 10.86 8.84
C ASP A 117 -13.78 10.16 9.59
N LEU A 118 -13.07 10.92 10.43
CA LEU A 118 -11.96 10.42 11.26
C LEU A 118 -12.39 9.25 12.17
N ASN A 119 -13.64 9.24 12.66
CA ASN A 119 -14.12 8.18 13.53
C ASN A 119 -14.35 6.89 12.74
N MET A 120 -14.98 6.99 11.56
CA MET A 120 -15.16 5.82 10.68
C MET A 120 -13.82 5.27 10.20
N GLY A 121 -12.91 6.15 9.78
CA GLY A 121 -11.55 5.76 9.44
C GLY A 121 -10.83 5.09 10.60
N GLN A 122 -10.96 5.60 11.83
CA GLN A 122 -10.31 4.98 13.00
C GLN A 122 -10.88 3.59 13.29
N ARG A 123 -12.20 3.39 13.18
CA ARG A 123 -12.82 2.06 13.32
C ARG A 123 -12.28 1.07 12.28
N PHE A 124 -12.22 1.48 11.01
CA PHE A 124 -11.66 0.63 9.95
C PHE A 124 -10.20 0.24 10.24
N ARG A 125 -9.38 1.18 10.75
CA ARG A 125 -8.00 0.91 11.18
C ARG A 125 -7.91 -0.05 12.37
N ASP A 126 -8.76 0.12 13.37
CA ASP A 126 -8.78 -0.74 14.56
C ASP A 126 -9.20 -2.17 14.22
N GLU A 127 -10.27 -2.31 13.42
CA GLU A 127 -10.72 -3.59 12.86
C GLU A 127 -9.62 -4.26 12.02
N THR A 128 -8.96 -3.50 11.14
CA THR A 128 -7.85 -4.02 10.33
C THR A 128 -6.73 -4.54 11.22
N ARG A 129 -6.33 -3.76 12.23
CA ARG A 129 -5.26 -4.12 13.17
C ARG A 129 -5.57 -5.42 13.90
N TRP A 130 -6.78 -5.56 14.44
CA TRP A 130 -7.18 -6.78 15.14
C TRP A 130 -7.25 -7.97 14.18
N PHE A 131 -7.86 -7.78 13.01
CA PHE A 131 -8.02 -8.84 12.03
C PHE A 131 -6.68 -9.38 11.52
N VAL A 132 -5.73 -8.50 11.19
CA VAL A 132 -4.39 -8.88 10.72
C VAL A 132 -3.66 -9.70 11.78
N LYS A 133 -3.67 -9.24 13.04
CA LYS A 133 -3.01 -9.94 14.15
C LYS A 133 -3.63 -11.31 14.42
N ALA A 134 -4.96 -11.39 14.48
CA ALA A 134 -5.69 -12.65 14.67
C ALA A 134 -5.45 -13.63 13.50
N SER A 135 -5.54 -13.14 12.26
CA SER A 135 -5.30 -13.94 11.06
C SER A 135 -3.88 -14.48 10.97
N LEU A 136 -2.89 -13.71 11.45
CA LEU A 136 -1.50 -14.17 11.55
C LEU A 136 -1.24 -15.07 12.76
N GLY A 137 -2.23 -15.36 13.60
CA GLY A 137 -2.09 -16.21 14.79
C GLY A 137 -1.23 -15.58 15.89
N LEU A 138 -1.28 -14.25 16.01
CA LEU A 138 -0.57 -13.47 17.04
C LEU A 138 -1.52 -13.00 18.15
N GLU A 139 -2.81 -13.26 18.02
CA GLU A 139 -3.86 -13.03 19.02
C GLU A 139 -4.77 -14.27 19.06
N SER A 140 -5.47 -14.49 20.17
CA SER A 140 -6.29 -15.69 20.40
C SER A 140 -7.73 -15.59 19.84
N GLU A 141 -8.15 -14.43 19.38
CA GLU A 141 -9.51 -14.20 18.88
C GLU A 141 -9.69 -14.79 17.48
N ASP A 142 -10.90 -15.27 17.18
CA ASP A 142 -11.26 -15.70 15.83
C ASP A 142 -11.37 -14.47 14.92
N PRO A 143 -10.56 -14.37 13.84
CA PRO A 143 -10.58 -13.21 12.94
C PRO A 143 -11.95 -12.98 12.30
N ASN A 144 -12.79 -14.02 12.13
CA ASN A 144 -14.10 -13.87 11.50
C ASN A 144 -15.09 -13.05 12.34
N ASN A 145 -14.86 -12.95 13.65
CA ASN A 145 -15.70 -12.16 14.55
C ASN A 145 -15.28 -10.69 14.63
N VAL A 146 -14.18 -10.30 13.96
CA VAL A 146 -13.60 -8.95 14.10
C VAL A 146 -14.26 -7.93 13.18
N THR A 147 -14.63 -8.30 11.95
CA THR A 147 -15.09 -7.33 10.95
C THR A 147 -16.00 -7.93 9.87
N GLU A 148 -16.94 -7.11 9.42
CA GLU A 148 -17.78 -7.40 8.26
C GLU A 148 -17.19 -6.89 6.93
N SER A 149 -16.09 -6.13 6.97
CA SER A 149 -15.46 -5.55 5.77
C SER A 149 -14.82 -6.61 4.87
N ALA A 150 -15.26 -6.66 3.61
CA ALA A 150 -14.66 -7.51 2.58
C ALA A 150 -13.20 -7.14 2.30
N ILE A 151 -12.87 -5.84 2.31
CA ILE A 151 -11.49 -5.35 2.11
C ILE A 151 -10.58 -5.90 3.21
N ILE A 152 -10.98 -5.79 4.49
CA ILE A 152 -10.16 -6.30 5.60
C ILE A 152 -10.04 -7.83 5.50
N ARG A 153 -11.15 -8.55 5.27
CA ARG A 153 -11.13 -10.01 5.12
C ARG A 153 -10.35 -10.52 3.91
N GLY A 154 -10.13 -9.68 2.90
CA GLY A 154 -9.24 -9.99 1.77
C GLY A 154 -7.83 -10.40 2.22
N PHE A 155 -7.41 -10.01 3.42
CA PHE A 155 -6.13 -10.42 3.98
C PHE A 155 -6.04 -11.93 4.33
N SER A 156 -7.17 -12.64 4.50
CA SER A 156 -7.20 -14.05 4.92
C SER A 156 -6.31 -14.99 4.08
N PRO A 157 -6.46 -15.09 2.75
CA PRO A 157 -5.61 -15.97 1.93
C PRO A 157 -4.12 -15.59 1.99
N ILE A 158 -3.80 -14.33 2.27
CA ILE A 158 -2.43 -13.85 2.45
C ILE A 158 -1.89 -14.34 3.80
N ALA A 159 -2.69 -14.16 4.87
CA ALA A 159 -2.35 -14.61 6.22
C ALA A 159 -2.18 -16.13 6.32
N ASP A 160 -3.05 -16.91 5.66
CA ASP A 160 -2.95 -18.37 5.59
C ASP A 160 -1.58 -18.81 5.05
N PHE A 161 -1.19 -18.25 3.90
CA PHE A 161 0.10 -18.54 3.30
C PHE A 161 1.27 -18.09 4.19
N ILE A 162 1.17 -16.90 4.80
CA ILE A 162 2.21 -16.41 5.71
C ILE A 162 2.35 -17.34 6.92
N ARG A 163 1.25 -17.85 7.51
CA ARG A 163 1.30 -18.80 8.63
C ARG A 163 1.96 -20.12 8.24
N GLU A 164 1.79 -20.55 6.99
CA GLU A 164 2.44 -21.76 6.47
C GLU A 164 3.96 -21.54 6.27
N GLU A 165 4.37 -20.37 5.77
CA GLU A 165 5.75 -20.13 5.32
C GLU A 165 6.64 -19.46 6.37
N TYR A 166 6.07 -18.71 7.32
CA TYR A 166 6.79 -17.97 8.35
C TYR A 166 6.59 -18.56 9.75
N ASP A 167 7.64 -18.47 10.56
CA ASP A 167 7.52 -18.65 12.00
C ASP A 167 6.90 -17.40 12.67
N GLU A 168 6.74 -17.45 14.00
CA GLU A 168 6.20 -16.33 14.77
C GLU A 168 7.03 -15.04 14.65
N GLU A 169 8.36 -15.13 14.60
CA GLU A 169 9.23 -13.96 14.56
C GLU A 169 9.11 -13.16 13.25
N HIS A 170 9.01 -13.86 12.13
CA HIS A 170 8.83 -13.22 10.82
C HIS A 170 7.40 -12.67 10.68
N ARG A 171 6.39 -13.37 11.22
CA ARG A 171 5.01 -12.87 11.32
C ARG A 171 4.92 -11.59 12.15
N LEU A 172 5.63 -11.52 13.29
CA LEU A 172 5.70 -10.31 14.11
C LEU A 172 6.34 -9.15 13.34
N THR A 173 7.43 -9.40 12.61
CA THR A 173 8.12 -8.36 11.83
C THR A 173 7.21 -7.77 10.74
N LEU A 174 6.50 -8.62 9.98
CA LEU A 174 5.54 -8.15 8.99
C LEU A 174 4.37 -7.38 9.64
N THR A 175 3.87 -7.88 10.77
CA THR A 175 2.79 -7.22 11.52
C THR A 175 3.22 -5.85 12.01
N GLU A 176 4.44 -5.71 12.54
CA GLU A 176 5.01 -4.41 12.97
C GLU A 176 4.95 -3.37 11.85
N GLU A 177 5.32 -3.75 10.61
CA GLU A 177 5.25 -2.85 9.45
C GLU A 177 3.81 -2.54 9.03
N ILE A 178 2.88 -3.51 9.05
CA ILE A 178 1.46 -3.25 8.74
C ILE A 178 0.85 -2.31 9.79
N ILE A 179 1.13 -2.50 11.08
CA ILE A 179 0.64 -1.60 12.13
C ILE A 179 1.24 -0.20 11.98
N PHE A 180 2.49 -0.09 11.54
CA PHE A 180 3.10 1.21 11.24
C PHE A 180 2.36 1.94 10.10
N VAL A 181 2.03 1.24 9.01
CA VAL A 181 1.17 1.77 7.92
C VAL A 181 -0.16 2.27 8.47
N ILE A 182 -0.85 1.43 9.27
CA ILE A 182 -2.16 1.77 9.87
C ILE A 182 -2.06 3.05 10.71
N HIS A 183 -0.99 3.19 11.48
CA HIS A 183 -0.76 4.38 12.28
C HIS A 183 -0.50 5.63 11.42
N MET A 184 0.36 5.50 10.40
CA MET A 184 0.70 6.62 9.53
C MET A 184 -0.47 7.06 8.63
N SER A 185 -1.36 6.15 8.24
CA SER A 185 -2.56 6.51 7.47
C SER A 185 -3.54 7.38 8.29
N LYS A 186 -3.52 7.29 9.62
CA LYS A 186 -4.25 8.24 10.49
C LYS A 186 -3.62 9.63 10.40
N VAL A 187 -2.30 9.71 10.54
CA VAL A 187 -1.56 10.97 10.45
C VAL A 187 -1.79 11.63 9.09
N GLU A 188 -1.81 10.85 8.01
CA GLU A 188 -2.13 11.35 6.68
C GLU A 188 -3.58 11.88 6.57
N GLN A 189 -4.55 11.14 7.11
CA GLN A 189 -5.96 11.59 7.12
C GLN A 189 -6.12 12.89 7.92
N GLU A 190 -5.48 13.00 9.09
CA GLU A 190 -5.50 14.21 9.92
C GLU A 190 -4.88 15.41 9.19
N ASN A 191 -3.74 15.23 8.50
CA ASN A 191 -3.13 16.28 7.69
C ASN A 191 -4.01 16.70 6.50
N ARG A 192 -4.68 15.74 5.85
CA ARG A 192 -5.58 16.00 4.72
C ARG A 192 -6.83 16.77 5.12
N LEU A 193 -7.39 16.48 6.30
CA LEU A 193 -8.56 17.18 6.86
C LEU A 193 -8.18 18.48 7.58
N GLY A 194 -6.89 18.67 7.86
CA GLY A 194 -6.34 19.90 8.39
C GLY A 194 -6.39 21.05 7.38
N ILE A 195 -6.20 22.27 7.90
CA ILE A 195 -6.16 23.50 7.09
C ILE A 195 -4.75 23.84 6.59
N ASP A 196 -3.72 23.27 7.21
CA ASP A 196 -2.32 23.57 6.96
C ASP A 196 -1.68 22.54 6.03
N ILE A 197 -0.82 23.01 5.14
CA ILE A 197 0.00 22.14 4.31
C ILE A 197 1.21 21.69 5.14
N PRO A 198 1.49 20.38 5.26
CA PRO A 198 2.62 19.90 6.04
C PRO A 198 3.95 20.41 5.45
N SER A 199 4.93 20.66 6.31
CA SER A 199 6.31 20.84 5.88
C SER A 199 6.85 19.57 5.21
N THR A 200 7.92 19.69 4.44
CA THR A 200 8.54 18.52 3.77
C THR A 200 8.91 17.41 4.75
N ASP A 201 9.43 17.74 5.93
CA ASP A 201 9.80 16.74 6.94
C ASP A 201 8.56 16.05 7.53
N GLN A 202 7.49 16.80 7.80
CA GLN A 202 6.22 16.25 8.27
C GLN A 202 5.59 15.34 7.21
N TYR A 203 5.60 15.79 5.95
CA TYR A 203 5.11 15.02 4.82
C TYR A 203 5.86 13.69 4.69
N LEU A 204 7.19 13.73 4.64
CA LEU A 204 8.02 12.54 4.49
C LEU A 204 7.84 11.57 5.68
N ALA A 205 7.64 12.08 6.90
CA ALA A 205 7.47 11.24 8.07
C ALA A 205 6.27 10.28 7.94
N TYR A 206 5.10 10.77 7.51
CA TYR A 206 3.94 9.90 7.30
C TYR A 206 3.95 9.22 5.93
N ARG A 207 4.48 9.88 4.89
CA ARG A 207 4.54 9.34 3.52
C ARG A 207 5.35 8.05 3.44
N LEU A 208 6.45 7.96 4.19
CA LEU A 208 7.22 6.72 4.28
C LEU A 208 6.43 5.58 4.97
N GLY A 209 5.44 5.89 5.79
CA GLY A 209 4.49 4.89 6.26
C GLY A 209 3.46 4.54 5.19
N THR A 210 2.81 5.53 4.61
CA THR A 210 1.64 5.34 3.74
C THR A 210 1.98 4.94 2.30
N ASN A 211 3.26 4.99 1.92
CA ASN A 211 3.75 4.39 0.67
C ASN A 211 3.82 2.85 0.72
N LEU A 212 3.48 2.21 1.86
CA LEU A 212 3.31 0.76 2.02
C LEU A 212 4.57 -0.10 1.83
N MET A 213 5.68 0.50 1.37
CA MET A 213 6.90 -0.22 1.02
C MET A 213 7.61 -0.86 2.20
N GLY A 214 7.41 -0.41 3.43
CA GLY A 214 7.89 -1.12 4.63
C GLY A 214 7.34 -2.55 4.70
N VAL A 215 6.05 -2.71 4.44
CA VAL A 215 5.38 -4.02 4.38
C VAL A 215 5.91 -4.86 3.23
N ILE A 216 6.06 -4.26 2.04
CA ILE A 216 6.61 -4.96 0.86
C ILE A 216 8.06 -5.42 1.10
N CYS A 217 8.89 -4.58 1.73
CA CYS A 217 10.27 -4.95 2.07
C CYS A 217 10.31 -6.11 3.07
N ALA A 218 9.44 -6.10 4.10
CA ALA A 218 9.33 -7.19 5.05
C ALA A 218 8.78 -8.48 4.42
N ALA A 219 7.87 -8.38 3.46
CA ALA A 219 7.32 -9.53 2.75
C ALA A 219 8.24 -10.06 1.65
N THR A 220 9.21 -9.28 1.16
CA THR A 220 10.03 -9.62 -0.01
C THR A 220 10.83 -10.91 0.18
N GLU A 221 11.25 -11.25 1.40
CA GLU A 221 11.93 -12.53 1.64
C GLU A 221 11.03 -13.75 1.33
N LEU A 222 9.67 -13.63 1.35
CA LEU A 222 8.77 -14.69 0.89
C LEU A 222 9.02 -15.07 -0.57
N SER A 223 9.58 -14.15 -1.37
CA SER A 223 9.91 -14.42 -2.77
C SER A 223 11.10 -15.38 -2.90
N MET A 224 11.85 -15.58 -1.82
CA MET A 224 13.09 -16.35 -1.77
C MET A 224 12.88 -17.72 -1.10
N ASP A 225 13.77 -18.68 -1.33
CA ASP A 225 13.71 -20.02 -0.73
C ASP A 225 14.49 -20.15 0.60
N TRP A 226 14.90 -19.03 1.17
CA TRP A 226 15.66 -18.94 2.42
C TRP A 226 15.10 -17.81 3.29
N ARG A 227 15.27 -17.95 4.61
CA ARG A 227 14.75 -17.00 5.60
C ARG A 227 15.87 -16.12 6.12
N ILE A 228 15.62 -14.82 6.27
CA ILE A 228 16.61 -13.90 6.83
C ILE A 228 16.41 -13.87 8.35
N PRO A 229 17.41 -14.27 9.16
CA PRO A 229 17.29 -14.23 10.61
C PRO A 229 16.85 -12.85 11.13
N ARG A 230 15.97 -12.84 12.14
CA ARG A 230 15.43 -11.59 12.71
C ARG A 230 16.53 -10.64 13.24
N SER A 231 17.64 -11.19 13.72
CA SER A 231 18.81 -10.41 14.13
C SER A 231 19.42 -9.59 12.98
N ILE A 232 19.30 -10.07 11.74
CA ILE A 232 19.75 -9.38 10.53
C ILE A 232 18.67 -8.42 10.04
N THR A 233 17.39 -8.81 10.01
CA THR A 233 16.30 -7.91 9.57
C THR A 233 16.13 -6.69 10.49
N ARG A 234 16.52 -6.81 11.76
CA ARG A 234 16.59 -5.70 12.74
C ARG A 234 17.92 -4.97 12.77
N SER A 235 18.89 -5.39 11.97
CA SER A 235 20.16 -4.69 11.90
C SER A 235 19.95 -3.28 11.34
N PRO A 236 20.74 -2.28 11.79
CA PRO A 236 20.67 -0.93 11.24
C PRO A 236 20.86 -0.89 9.72
N TRP A 237 21.68 -1.78 9.18
CA TRP A 237 21.95 -1.89 7.75
C TRP A 237 20.72 -2.28 6.93
N VAL A 238 19.98 -3.31 7.35
CA VAL A 238 18.76 -3.72 6.63
C VAL A 238 17.67 -2.66 6.76
N LYS A 239 17.53 -2.04 7.93
CA LYS A 239 16.57 -0.95 8.11
C LYS A 239 16.91 0.29 7.28
N ASP A 240 18.20 0.62 7.11
CA ASP A 240 18.62 1.69 6.21
C ASP A 240 18.31 1.34 4.74
N VAL A 241 18.58 0.11 4.31
CA VAL A 241 18.21 -0.34 2.95
C VAL A 241 16.70 -0.21 2.72
N TRP A 242 15.86 -0.69 3.65
CA TRP A 242 14.40 -0.55 3.54
C TRP A 242 13.97 0.92 3.50
N HIS A 243 14.58 1.76 4.33
CA HIS A 243 14.30 3.20 4.35
C HIS A 243 14.64 3.85 3.00
N GLN A 244 15.83 3.60 2.44
CA GLN A 244 16.23 4.16 1.15
C GLN A 244 15.36 3.62 0.00
N THR A 245 15.03 2.33 0.00
CA THR A 245 14.10 1.73 -0.99
C THR A 245 12.75 2.43 -0.92
N ASN A 246 12.19 2.60 0.27
CA ASN A 246 10.91 3.25 0.47
C ASN A 246 10.94 4.71 0.00
N LEU A 247 11.99 5.46 0.34
CA LEU A 247 12.16 6.85 -0.08
C LEU A 247 12.24 6.99 -1.61
N ILE A 248 13.02 6.14 -2.29
CA ILE A 248 13.12 6.17 -3.76
C ILE A 248 11.77 5.91 -4.41
N ILE A 249 11.02 4.92 -3.92
CA ILE A 249 9.69 4.58 -4.45
C ILE A 249 8.69 5.68 -4.17
N ALA A 250 8.65 6.23 -2.95
CA ALA A 250 7.76 7.32 -2.58
C ALA A 250 7.98 8.54 -3.48
N LEU A 251 9.23 9.02 -3.60
CA LEU A 251 9.57 10.18 -4.43
C LEU A 251 9.28 9.93 -5.91
N THR A 252 9.54 8.71 -6.41
CA THR A 252 9.22 8.35 -7.80
C THR A 252 7.71 8.35 -8.02
N ASN A 253 6.94 7.80 -7.07
CA ASN A 253 5.49 7.83 -7.12
C ASN A 253 4.99 9.27 -7.15
N ASP A 254 5.41 10.11 -6.21
CA ASP A 254 4.99 11.51 -6.09
C ASP A 254 5.26 12.31 -7.38
N ILE A 255 6.43 12.11 -8.00
CA ILE A 255 6.77 12.78 -9.27
C ILE A 255 5.84 12.33 -10.41
N LEU A 256 5.53 11.03 -10.50
CA LEU A 256 4.70 10.46 -11.57
C LEU A 256 3.20 10.67 -11.33
N SER A 257 2.76 10.74 -10.08
CA SER A 257 1.37 10.91 -9.66
C SER A 257 0.96 12.37 -9.51
N LEU A 258 1.91 13.32 -9.40
CA LEU A 258 1.65 14.74 -9.13
C LEU A 258 0.48 15.33 -9.95
N LYS A 259 0.44 15.05 -11.26
CA LYS A 259 -0.64 15.55 -12.12
C LYS A 259 -2.01 15.01 -11.70
N LYS A 260 -2.09 13.71 -11.40
CA LYS A 260 -3.33 13.06 -10.91
C LYS A 260 -3.77 13.67 -9.58
N GLU A 261 -2.83 13.91 -8.67
CA GLU A 261 -3.10 14.46 -7.34
C GLU A 261 -3.59 15.92 -7.38
N ILE A 262 -2.93 16.76 -8.20
CA ILE A 262 -3.37 18.15 -8.45
C ILE A 262 -4.81 18.17 -8.97
N VAL A 263 -5.13 17.29 -9.92
CA VAL A 263 -6.48 17.17 -10.49
C VAL A 263 -7.47 16.71 -9.43
N SER A 264 -7.12 15.72 -8.60
CA SER A 264 -7.96 15.24 -7.50
C SER A 264 -8.31 16.35 -6.50
N LEU A 265 -7.34 17.19 -6.13
CA LEU A 265 -7.54 18.34 -5.25
C LEU A 265 -8.45 19.41 -5.86
N ALA A 266 -8.43 19.57 -7.18
CA ALA A 266 -9.30 20.51 -7.88
C ALA A 266 -10.76 20.04 -7.96
N PHE A 267 -11.02 18.73 -7.91
CA PHE A 267 -12.36 18.12 -8.05
C PHE A 267 -13.01 17.67 -6.74
N THR A 268 -12.30 17.66 -5.61
CA THR A 268 -12.86 17.34 -4.28
C THR A 268 -13.59 18.53 -3.63
N ARG A 269 -14.09 19.46 -4.46
CA ARG A 269 -14.85 20.65 -4.07
C ARG A 269 -16.18 20.74 -4.81
#